data_AF-A0A7W0M0A9-F1
#
_entry.id   AF-A0A7W0M0A9-F1
#
_cell.length_a   1.000
_cell.length_b   1.000
_cell.length_c   1.000
_cell.angle_alpha   90.00
_cell.angle_beta   90.00
_cell.angle_gamma   90.00
#
_symmetry.space_group_name_H-M   'P 1'
#
loop_
_entity.id
_entity.type
_entity.pdbx_description
1 polymer ?
#
loop_
_entity_poly.entity_id
_entity_poly.type
_entity_poly.pdbx_seq_one_letter_code
_entity_poly.pdbx_strand_id
1 'polypeptide(L)'
;DITGAPEVDETVANHLVQTVDASRLMGASVIITGLSPEIAQTLVTIGVDLSKMNTVGDLQGGLEEAEKLLGYPASRQDGSAG
;
A
#
# COMPACT_ATOMS: atom_id res chain seq x y z
N ASP A 1 -2.95 2.88 -4.87
CA ASP A 1 -1.83 2.67 -5.80
C ASP A 1 -1.21 4.00 -6.15
N ILE A 2 0.12 4.08 -6.17
CA ILE A 2 0.86 5.29 -6.52
C ILE A 2 1.87 5.03 -7.65
N THR A 3 1.69 3.94 -8.40
CA THR A 3 2.59 3.58 -9.50
C THR A 3 2.59 4.71 -10.54
N GLY A 4 3.77 5.24 -10.87
CA GLY A 4 3.89 6.34 -11.83
C GLY A 4 3.45 7.71 -11.32
N ALA A 5 3.19 7.86 -10.02
CA ALA A 5 3.05 9.18 -9.41
C ALA A 5 4.35 10.00 -9.63
N PRO A 6 4.24 11.32 -9.86
CA PRO A 6 5.42 12.20 -9.92
C PRO A 6 6.17 12.18 -8.58
N GLU A 7 7.37 12.77 -8.53
CA GLU A 7 8.14 12.92 -7.30
C GLU A 7 7.22 13.36 -6.15
N VAL A 8 7.16 12.52 -5.11
CA VAL A 8 6.35 12.79 -3.92
C VAL A 8 7.14 13.77 -3.06
N ASP A 9 6.63 14.98 -2.97
CA ASP A 9 7.11 15.99 -2.02
C ASP A 9 6.46 15.82 -0.63
N GLU A 10 6.91 16.62 0.32
CA GLU A 10 6.41 16.61 1.70
C GLU A 10 4.89 16.88 1.78
N THR A 11 4.33 17.70 0.89
CA THR A 11 2.90 18.05 0.89
C THR A 11 2.06 16.87 0.43
N VAL A 12 2.45 16.25 -0.69
CA VAL A 12 1.77 15.06 -1.23
C VAL A 12 1.86 13.90 -0.25
N ALA A 13 3.03 13.69 0.36
CA ALA A 13 3.22 12.68 1.38
C ALA A 13 2.33 12.91 2.62
N ASN A 14 2.22 14.15 3.11
CA ASN A 14 1.33 14.49 4.22
C ASN A 14 -0.15 14.20 3.87
N HIS A 15 -0.59 14.50 2.65
CA HIS A 15 -1.94 14.17 2.20
C HIS A 15 -2.18 12.66 2.07
N LEU A 16 -1.17 11.89 1.67
CA LEU A 16 -1.23 10.42 1.65
C LEU A 16 -1.49 9.89 3.06
N VAL A 17 -0.76 10.37 4.06
CA VAL A 17 -0.93 10.00 5.47
C VAL A 17 -2.33 10.36 5.96
N GLN A 18 -2.78 11.59 5.72
CA GLN A 18 -4.13 12.04 6.12
C GLN A 18 -5.23 11.17 5.50
N THR A 19 -5.05 10.75 4.25
CA THR A 19 -5.99 9.87 3.55
C THR A 19 -6.04 8.49 4.22
N VAL A 20 -4.88 7.91 4.53
CA VAL A 20 -4.79 6.62 5.24
C VAL A 20 -5.46 6.70 6.61
N ASP A 21 -5.18 7.76 7.39
CA ASP A 21 -5.77 7.96 8.71
C ASP A 21 -7.29 8.15 8.64
N ALA A 22 -7.77 8.95 7.68
CA ALA A 22 -9.20 9.12 7.47
C ALA A 22 -9.90 7.80 7.12
N SER A 23 -9.33 6.98 6.22
CA SER A 23 -9.87 5.66 5.89
C SER A 23 -9.91 4.73 7.10
N ARG A 24 -8.88 4.75 7.96
CA ARG A 24 -8.86 3.97 9.20
C ARG A 24 -9.94 4.41 10.18
N LEU A 25 -10.18 5.71 10.33
CA LEU A 25 -11.28 6.23 11.15
C LEU A 25 -12.66 5.79 10.64
N MET A 26 -12.78 5.56 9.34
CA MET A 26 -13.99 5.00 8.71
C MET A 26 -14.10 3.48 8.86
N GLY A 27 -13.16 2.82 9.54
CA GLY A 27 -13.13 1.36 9.72
C GLY A 27 -12.60 0.60 8.50
N ALA A 28 -11.99 1.29 7.53
CA ALA A 28 -11.41 0.64 6.36
C ALA A 28 -9.93 0.30 6.58
N SER A 29 -9.54 -0.88 6.09
CA SER A 29 -8.12 -1.24 5.96
C SER A 29 -7.57 -0.65 4.66
N VAL A 30 -6.34 -0.14 4.70
CA VAL A 30 -5.68 0.50 3.56
C VAL A 30 -4.41 -0.27 3.21
N ILE A 31 -4.23 -0.49 1.91
CA ILE A 31 -3.03 -1.08 1.33
C ILE A 31 -2.47 -0.09 0.30
N ILE A 32 -1.20 0.26 0.44
CA ILE A 32 -0.50 1.17 -0.47
C ILE A 32 0.38 0.33 -1.39
N THR A 33 0.14 0.45 -2.69
CA THR A 33 0.88 -0.27 -3.73
C THR A 33 1.66 0.68 -4.62
N GLY A 34 2.73 0.20 -5.25
CA GLY A 34 3.51 0.99 -6.21
C GLY A 34 4.47 1.99 -5.59
N LEU A 35 4.87 1.76 -4.33
CA LEU A 35 5.82 2.62 -3.61
C LEU A 35 7.24 2.44 -4.20
N SER A 36 7.75 3.47 -4.89
CA SER A 36 9.15 3.47 -5.34
C SER A 36 10.13 3.67 -4.17
N PRO A 37 11.39 3.25 -4.29
CA PRO A 37 12.42 3.50 -3.26
C PRO A 37 12.57 4.98 -2.90
N GLU A 38 12.47 5.88 -3.88
CA GLU A 38 12.58 7.32 -3.70
C GLU A 38 11.41 7.86 -2.86
N ILE A 39 10.18 7.44 -3.17
CA ILE A 39 8.98 7.85 -2.43
C ILE A 39 9.05 7.32 -0.98
N ALA A 40 9.48 6.07 -0.80
CA ALA A 40 9.68 5.48 0.51
C ALA A 40 10.67 6.31 1.34
N GLN A 41 11.79 6.72 0.73
CA GLN A 41 12.81 7.53 1.38
C GLN A 41 12.30 8.92 1.76
N THR A 42 11.49 9.57 0.90
CA THR A 42 10.85 10.85 1.26
C THR A 42 9.93 10.69 2.47
N LEU A 43 9.07 9.66 2.49
CA LEU A 43 8.15 9.41 3.61
C LEU A 43 8.90 9.20 4.93
N VAL A 44 10.01 8.46 4.90
CA VAL A 44 10.88 8.29 6.08
C VAL A 44 11.53 9.61 6.48
N THR A 45 12.01 10.40 5.51
CA THR A 45 12.72 11.67 5.76
C THR A 45 11.83 12.70 6.44
N ILE A 46 10.56 12.79 6.06
CA ILE A 46 9.59 13.73 6.66
C ILE A 46 9.00 13.21 7.98
N GLY A 47 9.38 12.00 8.42
CA GLY A 47 8.96 11.43 9.70
C GLY A 47 7.60 10.74 9.68
N VAL A 48 7.13 10.27 8.52
CA VAL A 48 5.91 9.44 8.45
C VAL A 48 6.14 8.12 9.16
N ASP A 49 5.22 7.77 10.06
CA ASP A 49 5.16 6.44 10.66
C ASP A 49 4.59 5.42 9.68
N LEU A 50 5.49 4.79 8.92
CA LEU A 50 5.16 3.74 7.96
C LEU A 50 4.62 2.46 8.60
N SER A 51 4.73 2.26 9.92
CA SER A 51 4.12 1.09 10.59
C SER A 51 2.59 1.08 10.49
N LYS A 52 2.00 2.26 10.20
CA LYS A 52 0.57 2.44 9.94
C LYS A 52 0.20 2.20 8.47
N MET A 53 1.14 1.85 7.61
CA MET A 53 0.88 1.63 6.19
C MET A 53 1.19 0.17 5.87
N ASN A 54 0.18 -0.55 5.37
CA ASN A 54 0.43 -1.85 4.78
C ASN A 54 0.89 -1.60 3.34
N THR A 55 2.17 -1.84 3.03
CA THR A 55 2.76 -1.50 1.73
C THR A 55 3.10 -2.75 0.94
N VAL A 56 2.86 -2.72 -0.36
CA VAL A 56 3.20 -3.82 -1.29
C VAL A 56 3.82 -3.25 -2.56
N GLY A 57 4.74 -4.00 -3.17
CA GLY A 57 5.56 -3.50 -4.28
C GLY A 57 4.76 -3.16 -5.54
N ASP A 58 3.66 -3.86 -5.78
CA ASP A 58 2.81 -3.69 -6.95
C ASP A 58 1.33 -3.91 -6.63
N LEU A 59 0.48 -3.63 -7.62
CA LEU A 59 -0.96 -3.78 -7.51
C LEU A 59 -1.38 -5.24 -7.30
N GLN A 60 -0.66 -6.20 -7.92
CA GLN A 60 -0.99 -7.62 -7.81
C GLN A 60 -0.83 -8.09 -6.37
N GLY A 61 0.31 -7.85 -5.74
CA GLY A 61 0.53 -8.17 -4.33
C GLY A 61 -0.44 -7.43 -3.41
N GLY A 62 -0.84 -6.20 -3.75
CA GLY A 62 -1.87 -5.47 -3.02
C GLY A 62 -3.23 -6.15 -3.04
N LEU A 63 -3.62 -6.72 -4.19
CA LEU A 63 -4.87 -7.48 -4.32
C LEU A 63 -4.79 -8.79 -3.53
N GLU A 64 -3.70 -9.53 -3.64
CA GLU A 64 -3.47 -10.76 -2.86
C GLU A 64 -3.56 -10.50 -1.36
N GLU A 65 -3.03 -9.35 -0.91
CA GLU A 65 -3.08 -8.97 0.50
C GLU A 65 -4.49 -8.54 0.94
N ALA A 66 -5.24 -7.87 0.06
CA ALA A 66 -6.65 -7.57 0.31
C ALA A 66 -7.50 -8.84 0.42
N GLU A 67 -7.27 -9.84 -0.43
CA GLU A 67 -7.95 -11.13 -0.36
C GLU A 67 -7.69 -11.85 0.97
N LYS A 68 -6.44 -11.86 1.45
CA LYS A 68 -6.09 -12.42 2.76
C LYS A 68 -6.80 -11.70 3.91
N LEU A 69 -6.89 -10.38 3.87
CA LEU A 69 -7.60 -9.59 4.89
C LEU A 69 -9.11 -9.88 4.91
N LEU A 70 -9.70 -10.15 3.75
CA LEU A 70 -11.12 -10.52 3.62
C LEU A 70 -11.39 -11.99 3.96
N GLY A 71 -10.36 -12.77 4.27
CA GLY A 71 -10.48 -14.21 4.57
C GLY A 71 -10.80 -15.04 3.33
N TYR A 72 -10.52 -14.53 2.13
CA TYR A 72 -10.69 -15.29 0.91
C TYR A 72 -9.52 -16.26 0.80
N PRO A 73 -9.75 -17.56 0.55
CA PRO A 73 -8.65 -18.48 0.33
C PRO A 73 -7.92 -17.99 -0.92
N ALA A 74 -6.67 -17.55 -0.74
CA ALA A 74 -5.77 -17.21 -1.85
C ALA A 74 -5.91 -18.33 -2.89
N SER A 75 -6.45 -18.00 -4.06
CA SER A 75 -6.74 -19.01 -5.07
C SER A 75 -5.43 -19.73 -5.38
N ARG A 76 -5.34 -20.98 -4.92
CA ARG A 76 -4.19 -21.83 -5.18
C ARG A 76 -4.17 -21.96 -6.69
N GLN A 77 -3.21 -21.33 -7.36
CA GLN A 77 -2.85 -21.77 -8.70
C GLN A 77 -2.24 -23.15 -8.53
N ASP A 78 -3.10 -24.16 -8.46
CA ASP A 78 -2.72 -25.54 -8.64
C ASP A 78 -2.27 -25.65 -10.10
N GLY A 79 -0.99 -25.38 -10.32
CA GLY A 79 -0.28 -25.80 -11.50
C GLY A 79 -0.34 -27.32 -11.56
N SER A 80 -1.37 -27.84 -12.24
CA SER A 80 -1.35 -29.17 -12.81
C SER A 80 -0.26 -29.20 -13.89
N ALA A 81 0.96 -29.46 -13.43
CA ALA A 81 2.02 -30.01 -14.26
C ALA A 81 1.57 -31.41 -14.69
N GLY A 82 1.05 -31.50 -15.91
CA GLY A 82 0.92 -32.74 -16.69
C GLY A 82 1.93 -32.72 -17.83
#